data_AF-A0A949YLF5-F1
#
_entry.id   AF-A0A949YLF5-F1
#
_cell.length_a   1.000
_cell.length_b   1.000
_cell.length_c   1.000
_cell.angle_alpha   90.00
_cell.angle_beta   90.00
_cell.angle_gamma   90.00
#
_symmetry.space_group_name_H-M   'P 1'
#
loop_
_entity.id
_entity.type
_entity.pdbx_description
1 polymer ?
#
loop_
_entity_poly.entity_id
_entity_poly.type
_entity_poly.pdbx_seq_one_letter_code
_entity_poly.pdbx_strand_id
1 'polypeptide(L)'
;MCKIPLTRWIANAAARFSGDHGAVAHQAQEVHCSRQSVYDHAQKVHAAVAAEHSGGPSRAQLIQENQAGNRPEIMTQDLDSPGSRK
;
A
#
# COMPACT_ATOMS: atom_id res chain seq x y z
N MET A 1 5.36 24.94 16.44
CA MET A 1 5.50 24.01 15.29
C MET A 1 4.91 22.68 15.73
N CYS A 2 3.62 22.42 15.46
CA CYS A 2 3.02 21.11 15.78
C CYS A 2 3.72 20.05 14.94
N LYS A 3 4.48 19.16 15.60
CA LYS A 3 5.13 18.03 14.94
C LYS A 3 4.05 17.03 14.56
N ILE A 4 3.63 17.07 13.29
CA ILE A 4 2.75 16.05 12.73
C ILE A 4 3.45 14.69 12.93
N PRO A 5 2.83 13.71 13.60
CA PRO A 5 3.44 12.40 13.86
C PRO A 5 3.84 11.70 12.55
N LEU A 6 4.89 10.89 12.59
CA LEU A 6 5.35 10.14 11.41
C LEU A 6 4.25 9.27 10.78
N THR A 7 3.37 8.68 11.60
CA THR A 7 2.21 7.92 11.12
C THR A 7 1.28 8.75 10.22
N ARG A 8 1.12 10.05 10.51
CA ARG A 8 0.35 10.96 9.65
C ARG A 8 1.11 11.33 8.38
N TRP A 9 2.44 11.36 8.39
CA TRP A 9 3.23 11.51 7.16
C TRP A 9 3.05 10.31 6.23
N ILE A 10 3.07 9.10 6.77
CA ILE A 10 2.83 7.87 6.01
C ILE A 10 1.38 7.85 5.48
N ALA A 11 0.40 8.20 6.31
CA ALA A 11 -1.00 8.29 5.87
C ALA A 11 -1.21 9.34 4.75
N ASN A 12 -0.53 10.48 4.82
CA ASN A 12 -0.51 11.47 3.75
C ASN A 12 0.06 10.91 2.44
N ALA A 13 1.13 10.11 2.53
CA ALA A 13 1.72 9.43 1.38
C ALA A 13 0.76 8.38 0.79
N ALA A 14 0.13 7.57 1.65
CA ALA A 14 -0.87 6.59 1.24
C ALA A 14 -2.07 7.25 0.54
N ALA A 15 -2.60 8.33 1.10
CA ALA A 15 -3.69 9.10 0.50
C ALA A 15 -3.32 9.66 -0.89
N ARG A 16 -2.06 10.03 -1.13
CA ARG A 16 -1.58 10.50 -2.43
C ARG A 16 -1.38 9.37 -3.45
N PHE A 17 -0.72 8.29 -3.05
CA PHE A 17 -0.23 7.28 -3.99
C PHE A 17 -1.19 6.10 -4.19
N SER A 18 -2.10 5.88 -3.24
CA SER A 18 -2.98 4.71 -3.22
C SER A 18 -4.42 5.04 -2.79
N GLY A 19 -4.71 6.31 -2.50
CA GLY A 19 -6.04 6.75 -2.11
C GLY A 19 -6.95 7.00 -3.31
N ASP A 20 -8.25 6.85 -3.07
CA ASP A 20 -9.30 7.17 -4.05
C ASP A 20 -9.42 8.69 -4.27
N HIS A 21 -10.27 9.07 -5.24
CA HIS A 21 -10.56 10.47 -5.51
C HIS A 21 -11.03 11.20 -4.23
N GLY A 22 -10.35 12.28 -3.87
CA GLY A 22 -10.66 13.07 -2.67
C GLY A 22 -9.92 12.63 -1.40
N ALA A 23 -9.18 11.51 -1.40
CA ALA A 23 -8.43 11.03 -0.23
C ALA A 23 -7.46 12.09 0.34
N VAL A 24 -6.76 12.83 -0.53
CA VAL A 24 -5.87 13.93 -0.13
C VAL A 24 -6.63 15.06 0.57
N ALA A 25 -7.84 15.38 0.10
CA ALA A 25 -8.66 16.44 0.70
C ALA A 25 -9.20 16.03 2.07
N HIS A 26 -9.67 14.78 2.20
CA HIS A 26 -10.10 14.21 3.46
C HIS A 26 -8.97 14.21 4.48
N GLN A 27 -7.81 13.69 4.09
CA GLN A 27 -6.65 13.62 4.95
C GLN A 27 -6.19 15.01 5.41
N ALA A 28 -6.15 16.00 4.52
CA ALA A 28 -5.80 17.38 4.87
C ALA A 28 -6.74 17.96 5.95
N GLN A 29 -8.04 17.67 5.85
CA GLN A 29 -9.02 18.05 6.85
C GLN A 29 -8.79 17.34 8.19
N GLU A 30 -8.50 16.03 8.18
CA GLU A 30 -8.26 15.23 9.38
C GLU A 30 -6.99 15.61 10.15
N VAL A 31 -5.94 16.03 9.44
CA VAL A 31 -4.68 16.48 10.06
C VAL A 31 -4.59 18.00 10.21
N HIS A 32 -5.69 18.72 9.91
CA HIS A 32 -5.80 20.18 9.98
C HIS A 32 -4.65 20.89 9.26
N CYS A 33 -4.32 20.44 8.06
CA CYS A 33 -3.30 21.06 7.21
C CYS A 33 -3.84 21.36 5.82
N SER A 34 -3.05 22.08 5.02
CA SER A 34 -3.43 22.31 3.63
C SER A 34 -3.24 21.03 2.79
N ARG A 35 -3.99 20.91 1.69
CA ARG A 35 -3.74 19.84 0.70
C ARG A 35 -2.31 19.86 0.18
N GLN A 36 -1.72 21.06 0.06
CA GLN A 36 -0.32 21.21 -0.35
C GLN A 36 0.64 20.55 0.65
N SER A 37 0.40 20.71 1.95
CA SER A 37 1.20 20.06 2.99
C SER A 37 1.12 18.53 2.91
N VAL A 38 -0.04 17.95 2.56
CA VAL A 38 -0.18 16.51 2.30
C VAL A 38 0.71 16.08 1.13
N TYR A 39 0.71 16.83 0.02
CA TYR A 39 1.57 16.56 -1.13
C TYR A 39 3.06 16.65 -0.79
N ASP A 40 3.47 17.66 -0.02
CA ASP A 40 4.86 17.86 0.38
C ASP A 40 5.35 16.74 1.30
N HIS A 41 4.51 16.29 2.26
CA HIS A 41 4.83 15.15 3.11
C HIS A 41 4.97 13.86 2.31
N ALA A 42 4.04 13.60 1.40
CA ALA A 42 4.09 12.43 0.53
C ALA A 42 5.37 12.39 -0.32
N GLN A 43 5.78 13.55 -0.86
CA GLN A 43 7.01 13.65 -1.64
C GLN A 43 8.26 13.37 -0.79
N LYS A 44 8.31 13.87 0.44
CA LYS A 44 9.43 13.62 1.36
C LYS A 44 9.51 12.16 1.78
N VAL A 45 8.37 11.52 2.06
CA VAL A 45 8.32 10.07 2.35
C VAL A 45 8.81 9.27 1.16
N HIS A 46 8.35 9.60 -0.05
CA HIS A 46 8.81 8.93 -1.28
C HIS A 46 10.33 9.08 -1.47
N ALA A 47 10.88 10.29 -1.28
CA ALA A 47 12.31 10.54 -1.40
C ALA A 47 13.13 9.75 -0.37
N ALA A 48 12.68 9.69 0.89
CA ALA A 48 13.34 8.92 1.93
C ALA A 48 13.33 7.41 1.62
N VAL A 49 12.17 6.88 1.20
CA VAL A 49 12.07 5.47 0.80
C VAL A 49 12.97 5.19 -0.41
N ALA A 50 12.98 6.06 -1.42
CA ALA A 50 13.81 5.88 -2.60
C ALA A 50 15.31 5.92 -2.29
N ALA A 51 15.74 6.73 -1.32
CA ALA A 51 17.14 6.80 -0.90
C ALA A 51 17.60 5.53 -0.17
N GLU A 52 16.73 4.93 0.64
CA GLU A 52 17.03 3.71 1.41
C GLU A 52 16.76 2.42 0.62
N HIS A 53 16.02 2.50 -0.50
CA HIS A 53 15.65 1.32 -1.27
C HIS A 53 16.83 0.73 -2.03
N SER A 54 17.42 -0.33 -1.47
CA SER A 54 18.60 -1.03 -2.02
C SER A 54 18.29 -2.04 -3.14
N GLY A 55 17.26 -1.80 -3.96
CA GLY A 55 17.01 -2.58 -5.18
C GLY A 55 16.05 -3.77 -5.05
N GLY A 56 14.85 -3.55 -4.49
CA GLY A 56 13.74 -4.49 -4.61
C GLY A 56 13.08 -4.50 -6.01
N PRO A 57 12.05 -5.35 -6.22
CA PRO A 57 11.37 -5.49 -7.50
C PRO A 57 10.83 -4.14 -7.98
N SER A 58 11.04 -3.84 -9.26
CA SER A 58 10.45 -2.66 -9.88
C SER A 58 8.92 -2.74 -9.85
N ARG A 59 8.26 -1.58 -9.90
CA ARG A 59 6.79 -1.52 -10.02
C ARG A 59 6.25 -2.38 -11.17
N ALA A 60 6.98 -2.45 -12.29
CA ALA A 60 6.59 -3.27 -13.42
C ALA A 60 6.65 -4.77 -13.09
N GLN A 61 7.69 -5.22 -12.39
CA GLN A 61 7.82 -6.60 -11.91
C GLN A 61 6.70 -6.96 -10.94
N LEU A 62 6.39 -6.08 -9.98
CA LEU A 62 5.29 -6.31 -9.04
C LEU A 62 3.92 -6.40 -9.75
N ILE A 63 3.68 -5.60 -10.79
CA ILE A 63 2.45 -5.69 -11.58
C ILE A 63 2.40 -7.01 -12.34
N GLN A 64 3.50 -7.41 -12.97
CA GLN A 64 3.61 -8.67 -13.69
C GLN A 64 3.39 -9.87 -12.76
N GLU A 65 3.98 -9.87 -11.57
CA GLU A 65 3.78 -10.89 -10.54
C GLU A 65 2.31 -10.97 -10.08
N ASN A 66 1.68 -9.82 -9.79
CA ASN A 66 0.27 -9.79 -9.40
C ASN A 66 -0.66 -10.28 -10.52
N GLN A 67 -0.35 -9.95 -11.78
CA GLN A 67 -1.11 -10.43 -12.93
C GLN A 67 -0.91 -11.93 -13.14
N ALA A 68 0.29 -12.46 -12.89
CA ALA A 68 0.59 -13.89 -12.97
C ALA A 68 -0.08 -14.69 -11.85
N GLY A 69 -0.18 -14.11 -10.63
CA GLY A 69 -0.80 -14.72 -9.45
C GLY A 69 -2.33 -14.71 -9.45
N ASN A 70 -3.00 -14.01 -10.37
CA ASN A 70 -4.47 -13.95 -10.43
C ASN A 70 -5.11 -15.13 -11.21
N ARG A 71 -4.43 -16.27 -11.32
CA ARG A 71 -5.08 -17.54 -11.68
C ARG A 71 -5.92 -18.00 -10.49
N PRO A 72 -7.19 -18.39 -10.67
CA PRO A 72 -7.95 -19.02 -9.60
C PRO A 72 -7.39 -20.43 -9.36
N GLU A 73 -6.28 -20.54 -8.63
CA GLU A 73 -5.95 -21.79 -7.94
C GLU A 73 -6.90 -21.91 -6.75
N ILE A 74 -8.15 -22.27 -7.06
CA ILE A 74 -9.00 -22.95 -6.09
C ILE A 74 -8.32 -24.30 -5.89
N MET A 75 -7.40 -24.32 -4.94
CA MET A 75 -6.87 -25.54 -4.37
C MET A 75 -8.02 -26.17 -3.59
N THR A 76 -8.91 -26.85 -4.31
CA THR A 76 -9.74 -27.91 -3.76
C THR A 76 -8.75 -28.98 -3.31
N GLN A 77 -8.25 -28.85 -2.09
CA GLN A 77 -7.58 -29.97 -1.43
C GLN A 77 -8.59 -31.10 -1.41
N ASP A 78 -8.25 -32.15 -2.16
CA ASP A 78 -8.83 -33.47 -2.05
C ASP A 78 -9.05 -33.80 -0.58
N LEU A 79 -10.32 -33.86 -0.18
CA LEU A 79 -10.73 -34.68 0.96
C LEU A 79 -10.70 -36.15 0.48
N ASP A 80 -9.49 -36.67 0.28
CA ASP A 80 -9.28 -38.12 0.29
C ASP A 80 -8.43 -38.50 1.49
N SER A 81 -9.07 -39.15 2.46
CA SER A 81 -8.57 -40.33 3.19
C SER A 81 -9.27 -40.49 4.55
N PRO A 82 -9.26 -41.68 5.17
CA PRO A 82 -9.65 -42.99 4.65
C PRO A 82 -10.62 -43.67 5.65
N GLY A 83 -11.53 -44.52 5.18
CA GLY A 83 -12.60 -45.02 6.06
C GLY A 83 -13.17 -46.38 5.71
N SER A 84 -12.33 -47.39 5.49
CA SER A 84 -12.77 -48.79 5.64
C SER A 84 -13.33 -49.00 7.05
N ARG A 85 -14.64 -49.28 7.16
CA ARG A 85 -15.16 -50.13 8.23
C ARG A 85 -16.56 -50.71 7.92
N LYS A 86 -16.51 -52.01 7.59
CA LYS A 86 -17.52 -53.08 7.73
C LYS A 86 -18.76 -53.06 6.84
#